data_AF-A0AAP8T1Z4-F1
#
_entry.id   AF-A0AAP8T1Z4-F1
#
_cell.length_a   1.000
_cell.length_b   1.000
_cell.length_c   1.000
_cell.angle_alpha   90.00
_cell.angle_beta   90.00
_cell.angle_gamma   90.00
#
_symmetry.space_group_name_H-M   'P 1'
#
loop_
_entity.id
_entity.type
_entity.pdbx_description
1 polymer ?
#
loop_
_entity_poly.entity_id
_entity_poly.type
_entity_poly.pdbx_seq_one_letter_code
_entity_poly.pdbx_strand_id
1 'polypeptide(L)' 'MCLFDQPLLPLDMQVKLLNVLQEKTFKRVGGKKEHKIDFRLVTATNQNLEEMVEKGTFRLDLYYRLNVIPIQIP' A
#
# COMPACT_ATOMS: atom_id res chain seq x y z
N MET A 1 5.65 7.92 -8.27
CA MET A 1 5.24 7.20 -9.49
C MET A 1 4.24 6.14 -9.10
N CYS A 2 3.18 5.99 -9.91
CA CYS A 2 1.99 5.15 -9.78
C CYS A 2 0.85 5.71 -8.90
N LEU A 3 -0.11 6.35 -9.56
CA LEU A 3 -1.51 6.42 -9.13
C LEU A 3 -2.10 5.02 -9.31
N PHE A 4 -2.36 4.31 -8.22
CA PHE A 4 -3.18 3.10 -8.22
C PHE A 4 -4.53 3.46 -7.64
N ASP A 5 -5.60 3.27 -8.42
CA ASP A 5 -6.94 3.09 -7.89
C ASP A 5 -6.88 1.76 -7.09
N GLN A 6 -6.92 1.83 -5.76
CA GLN A 6 -6.68 0.69 -4.85
C GLN A 6 -7.96 0.04 -4.24
N PRO A 7 -9.00 -0.34 -5.01
CA PRO A 7 -10.07 -1.16 -4.45
C PRO A 7 -9.74 -2.66 -4.49
N LEU A 8 -8.76 -3.10 -5.29
CA LEU A 8 -8.58 -4.53 -5.62
C LEU A 8 -7.21 -5.13 -5.25
N LEU A 9 -6.52 -4.60 -4.23
CA LEU A 9 -5.24 -5.19 -3.81
C LEU A 9 -5.49 -6.44 -2.93
N PRO A 10 -5.09 -7.65 -3.37
CA PRO A 10 -5.19 -8.85 -2.53
C PRO A 10 -4.43 -8.69 -1.22
N LEU A 11 -4.92 -9.32 -0.14
CA LEU A 11 -4.34 -9.20 1.20
C LEU A 11 -2.84 -9.60 1.25
N ASP A 12 -2.40 -10.57 0.44
CA ASP A 12 -1.01 -10.99 0.34
C ASP A 12 -0.12 -9.90 -0.31
N MET A 13 -0.67 -9.15 -1.25
CA MET A 13 0.01 -8.01 -1.87
C MET A 13 0.08 -6.81 -0.91
N GLN A 14 -0.92 -6.63 -0.03
CA GLN A 14 -0.89 -5.60 1.01
C GLN A 14 0.29 -5.81 1.96
N VAL A 15 0.59 -7.06 2.34
CA VAL A 15 1.77 -7.42 3.16
C VAL A 15 3.08 -7.10 2.45
N LYS A 16 3.18 -7.42 1.15
CA LYS A 16 4.38 -7.11 0.37
C LYS A 16 4.61 -5.60 0.28
N LEU A 17 3.55 -4.81 0.07
CA LEU A 17 3.66 -3.36 0.03
C LEU A 17 4.10 -2.79 1.38
N LEU A 18 3.54 -3.27 2.49
CA LEU A 18 3.95 -2.88 3.83
C LEU A 18 5.44 -3.15 4.07
N ASN A 19 5.94 -4.32 3.68
CA ASN A 19 7.35 -4.67 3.80
C ASN A 19 8.24 -3.73 2.98
N VAL A 20 7.83 -3.38 1.74
CA VAL A 20 8.59 -2.43 0.90
C VAL A 20 8.62 -1.02 1.51
N LEU A 21 7.52 -0.58 2.14
CA LEU A 21 7.43 0.72 2.82
C LEU A 21 8.29 0.78 4.10
N GLN A 22 8.46 -0.35 4.78
CA GLN A 22 9.27 -0.44 6.00
C GLN A 22 10.76 -0.60 5.65
N GLU A 23 11.09 -1.62 4.85
CA GLU A 23 12.47 -2.02 4.55
C GLU A 23 13.13 -1.17 3.45
N LYS A 24 12.34 -0.40 2.69
CA LYS A 24 12.81 0.33 1.49
C LYS A 24 13.55 -0.56 0.50
N THR A 25 13.21 -1.84 0.49
CA THR A 25 13.77 -2.85 -0.42
C THR A 25 12.66 -3.68 -1.02
N PHE A 26 12.92 -4.25 -2.19
CA PHE A 26 12.01 -5.22 -2.79
C PHE A 26 12.78 -6.32 -3.53
N LYS A 27 12.12 -7.44 -3.75
CA LYS A 27 12.59 -8.55 -4.59
C LYS A 27 11.76 -8.59 -5.87
N ARG A 28 12.41 -8.80 -7.01
CA ARG A 28 11.70 -9.06 -8.28
C ARG A 28 10.98 -10.40 -8.19
N VAL A 29 9.87 -10.56 -8.92
CA VAL A 29 9.18 -11.86 -9.03
C VAL A 29 10.16 -12.90 -9.57
N GLY A 30 10.33 -14.01 -8.84
CA GLY A 30 11.30 -15.07 -9.17
C GLY A 30 12.77 -14.75 -8.85
N GLY A 31 13.10 -13.54 -8.38
CA GLY A 31 14.45 -13.13 -8.01
C GLY A 31 14.72 -13.28 -6.50
N LYS A 32 15.94 -13.68 -6.14
CA LYS A 32 16.37 -13.76 -4.72
C LYS A 32 17.09 -12.49 -4.24
N LYS A 33 17.54 -11.63 -5.16
CA LYS A 33 18.30 -10.42 -4.85
C LYS A 33 17.38 -9.29 -4.38
N GLU A 34 17.76 -8.65 -3.28
CA GLU A 34 17.11 -7.45 -2.78
C GLU A 34 17.64 -6.21 -3.49
N HIS A 35 16.73 -5.28 -3.77
CA HIS A 35 17.03 -4.00 -4.39
C HIS A 35 16.55 -2.89 -3.47
N LYS A 36 17.48 -2.04 -3.01
CA LYS A 36 17.16 -0.80 -2.29
C LYS A 36 16.50 0.19 -3.24
N ILE A 37 15.45 0.85 -2.76
CA ILE A 37 14.74 1.88 -3.49
C ILE A 37 14.50 3.10 -2.60
N ASP A 38 14.59 4.27 -3.21
CA ASP A 38 14.10 5.50 -2.61
C ASP A 38 12.93 6.00 -3.47
N PHE A 39 11.76 6.06 -2.86
CA PHE A 39 10.52 6.42 -3.56
C PHE A 39 9.57 7.13 -2.62
N ARG A 40 8.69 7.94 -3.20
CA ARG A 40 7.53 8.50 -2.52
C ARG A 40 6.28 7.81 -3.05
N LEU A 41 5.50 7.24 -2.14
CA LEU A 41 4.22 6.64 -2.44
C LEU A 41 3.13 7.71 -2.34
N VAL A 42 2.28 7.79 -3.36
CA VAL A 42 1.05 8.59 -3.35
C VAL A 42 -0.07 7.64 -3.74
N THR A 43 -1.08 7.51 -2.88
CA THR A 43 -2.23 6.64 -3.09
C THR A 43 -3.50 7.47 -3.22
N ALA A 44 -4.39 7.07 -4.11
CA ALA A 44 -5.72 7.64 -4.25
C ALA A 44 -6.72 6.48 -4.35
N THR A 45 -7.87 6.60 -3.71
CA THR A 45 -8.91 5.58 -3.76
C THR A 45 -10.27 6.26 -3.70
N ASN A 46 -11.22 5.76 -4.49
CA ASN A 46 -12.62 6.17 -4.43
C ASN A 46 -13.44 5.33 -3.44
N GLN A 47 -12.78 4.42 -2.71
CA GLN A 47 -13.41 3.61 -1.67
C GLN A 47 -13.02 4.10 -0.28
N ASN A 48 -13.97 4.00 0.66
CA ASN A 48 -13.72 4.31 2.06
C ASN A 48 -12.83 3.22 2.70
N LEU A 49 -11.56 3.55 2.94
CA LEU A 49 -10.59 2.62 3.52
C LEU A 49 -10.98 2.18 4.94
N GLU A 50 -11.64 3.04 5.73
CA GLU A 50 -12.08 2.69 7.09
C GLU A 50 -13.11 1.57 7.05
N GLU A 51 -14.10 1.66 6.15
CA GLU A 51 -15.07 0.59 5.95
C GLU A 51 -14.42 -0.71 5.45
N MET A 52 -13.39 -0.62 4.61
CA MET A 52 -12.69 -1.82 4.12
C MET A 52 -11.89 -2.50 5.22
N VAL A 53 -11.36 -1.71 6.17
CA VAL A 53 -10.73 -2.25 7.38
C VAL A 53 -11.76 -2.96 8.25
N GLU A 54 -12.94 -2.37 8.46
CA GLU A 54 -14.04 -3.00 9.21
C GLU A 54 -14.52 -4.30 8.54
N LYS A 55 -14.60 -4.33 7.20
CA LYS A 55 -14.97 -5.50 6.41
C LYS A 55 -13.85 -6.56 6.33
N GLY A 56 -12.66 -6.29 6.87
CA GLY A 56 -11.51 -7.19 6.84
C GLY A 56 -10.87 -7.36 5.45
N THR A 57 -11.25 -6.54 4.48
CA THR A 57 -10.70 -6.57 3.11
C THR A 57 -9.46 -5.70 2.96
N PHE A 58 -9.20 -4.83 3.94
CA PHE A 58 -8.01 -4.00 4.02
C PHE A 58 -7.35 -4.12 5.39
N ARG A 59 -6.01 -4.22 5.43
CA ARG A 59 -5.30 -4.35 6.70
C ARG A 59 -5.13 -3.00 7.40
N LEU A 60 -5.41 -3.00 8.70
CA LEU A 60 -5.30 -1.83 9.58
C LEU A 60 -3.86 -1.27 9.65
N ASP A 61 -2.85 -2.14 9.62
CA ASP A 61 -1.43 -1.74 9.67
C ASP A 61 -1.00 -0.96 8.41
N LEU A 62 -1.46 -1.37 7.24
CA LEU A 62 -1.25 -0.65 5.99
C LEU A 62 -2.04 0.66 5.97
N TYR A 63 -3.28 0.66 6.49
CA TYR A 63 -4.13 1.86 6.58
C TYR A 63 -3.44 2.99 7.33
N TYR A 64 -2.95 2.73 8.54
CA TYR A 64 -2.24 3.74 9.33
C TYR A 64 -0.92 4.20 8.69
N ARG A 65 -0.30 3.38 7.83
CA ARG A 65 0.93 3.76 7.13
C ARG A 65 0.68 4.66 5.92
N LEU A 66 -0.46 4.48 5.25
CA LEU A 66 -0.87 5.29 4.10
C LEU A 66 -1.57 6.58 4.52
N ASN A 67 -2.42 6.51 5.56
CA ASN A 67 -3.27 7.62 5.99
C ASN A 67 -2.52 8.64 6.88
N VAL A 68 -1.32 9.05 6.47
CA VAL A 68 -0.51 10.05 7.20
C VAL A 68 -0.91 11.48 6.81
N ILE A 69 -1.21 11.71 5.53
CA ILE A 69 -1.65 13.00 4.99
C ILE A 69 -2.83 12.76 4.06
N PRO A 70 -4.07 12.64 4.57
CA PRO A 70 -5.25 12.53 3.73
C PRO A 70 -5.48 13.84 2.98
N ILE A 71 -5.70 13.73 1.66
CA ILE A 71 -6.15 14.83 0.82
C ILE A 71 -7.50 14.42 0.25
N GLN A 72 -8.56 15.10 0.69
CA GLN A 72 -9.92 14.86 0.21
C GLN A 72 -10.21 15.82 -0.94
N ILE A 73 -10.40 15.26 -2.13
CA ILE A 73 -10.73 16.00 -3.34
C ILE A 73 -12.26 16.00 -3.47
N PRO A 74 -12.91 17.18 -3.56
CA PRO A 74 -14.36 17.29 -3.75
C PRO A 74 -14.82 16.81 -5.13
#